data_AF-A0AAU2A0H6-F1
#
_entry.id   AF-A0AAU2A0H6-F1
#
_cell.length_a   1.000
_cell.length_b   1.000
_cell.length_c   1.000
_cell.angle_alpha   90.00
_cell.angle_beta   90.00
_cell.angle_gamma   90.00
#
_symmetry.space_group_name_H-M   'P 1'
#
loop_
_entity.id
_entity.type
_entity.pdbx_description
1 polymer ?
#
loop_
_entity_poly.entity_id
_entity_poly.type
_entity_poly.pdbx_seq_one_letter_code
_entity_poly.pdbx_strand_id
1 'polypeptide(L)' 'MFPQEPPERTRLPEASAQQCRRTAEDLLGLSDADVPRAIAWGLLAVAGELHEIRKQLSRKR' A
#
# COMPACT_ATOMS: atom_id res chain seq x y z
N MET A 1 -1.35 36.99 9.58
CA MET A 1 -0.91 36.16 8.45
C MET A 1 -0.36 34.88 9.05
N PHE A 2 -1.11 33.77 8.97
CA PHE A 2 -0.67 32.49 9.52
C PHE A 2 0.33 31.86 8.55
N PRO A 3 1.50 31.40 9.01
CA PRO A 3 2.42 30.67 8.14
C PRO A 3 1.71 29.39 7.67
N GLN A 4 1.54 29.26 6.36
CA GLN A 4 1.09 28.02 5.74
C GLN A 4 2.30 27.09 5.72
N GLU A 5 2.32 26.07 6.58
CA GLU A 5 3.32 25.01 6.48
C GLU A 5 3.20 24.37 5.08
N PRO A 6 4.32 24.13 4.38
CA PRO A 6 4.28 23.47 3.08
C PRO A 6 3.62 22.10 3.25
N PRO A 7 2.75 21.67 2.31
CA PRO A 7 2.03 20.40 2.44
C PRO A 7 3.05 19.29 2.60
N GLU A 8 3.01 18.64 3.77
CA GLU A 8 3.81 17.46 4.05
C GLU A 8 3.50 16.47 2.93
N ARG A 9 4.48 16.22 2.05
CA ARG A 9 4.31 15.26 0.96
C ARG A 9 3.92 13.95 1.61
N THR A 10 2.68 13.54 1.45
CA THR A 10 2.18 12.24 1.89
C THR A 10 3.06 11.20 1.23
N ARG A 11 4.11 10.75 1.93
CA ARG A 11 4.98 9.72 1.39
C ARG A 11 4.13 8.47 1.32
N LEU A 12 4.09 7.88 0.13
CA LEU A 12 3.51 6.55 0.01
C LEU A 12 4.23 5.65 1.02
N PRO A 13 3.51 4.76 1.71
CA PRO A 13 4.14 3.78 2.59
C PRO A 13 5.28 3.09 1.82
N GLU A 14 6.48 3.06 2.40
CA GLU A 14 7.65 2.35 1.83
C GLU A 14 7.52 0.84 2.02
N ALA A 15 6.32 0.30 1.78
CA ALA A 15 6.03 -1.13 1.87
C ALA A 15 5.97 -1.71 0.46
N SER A 16 6.73 -2.79 0.24
CA SER A 16 6.58 -3.63 -0.95
C SER A 16 5.20 -4.27 -1.00
N ALA A 17 4.72 -4.62 -2.20
CA ALA A 17 3.45 -5.32 -2.36
C ALA A 17 3.38 -6.62 -1.54
N GLN A 18 4.50 -7.35 -1.43
CA GLN A 18 4.60 -8.57 -0.63
C GLN A 18 4.44 -8.29 0.87
N GLN A 19 5.04 -7.20 1.38
CA GLN A 19 4.86 -6.79 2.77
C GLN A 19 3.40 -6.40 3.03
N CYS A 20 2.78 -5.64 2.13
CA CYS A 20 1.37 -5.29 2.24
C CYS A 20 0.47 -6.52 2.30
N ARG A 21 0.74 -7.52 1.43
CA ARG A 21 -0.02 -8.79 1.43
C ARG A 21 0.14 -9.53 2.75
N ARG A 22 1.38 -9.69 3.23
CA ARG A 22 1.66 -10.38 4.50
C ARG A 22 0.94 -9.70 5.67
N THR A 23 1.01 -8.38 5.75
CA THR A 23 0.31 -7.62 6.80
C THR A 23 -1.21 -7.82 6.73
N ALA A 24 -1.79 -7.87 5.53
CA ALA A 24 -3.22 -8.16 5.38
C ALA A 24 -3.58 -9.57 5.87
N GLU A 25 -2.78 -10.57 5.50
CA GLU A 25 -2.94 -11.97 5.93
C GLU A 25 -2.80 -12.11 7.47
N ASP A 26 -1.78 -11.47 8.04
CA ASP A 26 -1.52 -11.47 9.49
C ASP A 26 -2.71 -10.85 10.26
N LEU A 27 -3.29 -9.75 9.76
CA LEU A 27 -4.46 -9.10 10.36
C LEU A 27 -5.72 -9.98 10.29
N LEU A 28 -5.92 -10.71 9.20
CA LEU A 28 -7.05 -11.63 9.04
C LEU A 28 -6.89 -12.91 9.87
N GLY A 29 -5.66 -13.30 10.20
CA GLY A 29 -5.36 -14.46 11.04
C GLY A 29 -5.63 -14.24 12.55
N LEU A 30 -5.98 -13.02 12.96
CA LEU A 30 -6.30 -12.71 14.36
C LEU A 30 -7.73 -13.13 14.70
N SER A 31 -7.95 -13.57 15.94
CA SER A 31 -9.29 -13.93 16.44
C SER A 31 -10.26 -12.74 16.49
N ASP A 32 -9.73 -11.52 16.58
CA ASP A 32 -10.47 -10.26 16.52
C ASP A 32 -9.90 -9.40 15.38
N ALA A 33 -10.08 -9.90 14.16
CA ALA A 33 -9.47 -9.33 12.96
C ALA A 33 -10.01 -7.91 12.68
N ASP A 34 -9.10 -6.94 12.55
CA ASP A 34 -9.40 -5.61 12.00
C ASP A 34 -9.53 -5.70 10.48
N VAL A 35 -10.72 -6.13 10.03
CA VAL A 35 -11.03 -6.38 8.62
C VAL A 35 -10.86 -5.13 7.75
N PRO A 36 -11.33 -3.92 8.12
CA PRO A 36 -11.11 -2.72 7.33
C PRO A 36 -9.62 -2.44 7.10
N ARG A 37 -8.80 -2.60 8.14
CA ARG A 37 -7.35 -2.39 8.03
C ARG A 37 -6.69 -3.46 7.17
N ALA A 38 -7.12 -4.72 7.28
CA ALA A 38 -6.65 -5.79 6.41
C ALA A 38 -6.97 -5.52 4.94
N ILE A 39 -8.18 -5.03 4.63
CA ILE A 39 -8.59 -4.64 3.27
C ILE A 39 -7.70 -3.51 2.75
N ALA A 40 -7.43 -2.49 3.57
CA ALA A 40 -6.57 -1.38 3.16
C ALA A 40 -5.16 -1.87 2.77
N TRP A 41 -4.57 -2.77 3.55
CA TRP A 41 -3.29 -3.41 3.21
C TRP A 41 -3.37 -4.29 1.96
N GLY A 42 -4.46 -5.04 1.79
CA GLY A 42 -4.71 -5.84 0.59
C GLY A 42 -4.77 -4.98 -0.68
N LEU A 43 -5.47 -3.85 -0.63
CA LEU A 43 -5.55 -2.90 -1.75
C LEU A 43 -4.17 -2.30 -2.08
N LEU A 44 -3.36 -1.98 -1.08
CA LEU A 44 -1.99 -1.51 -1.30
C LEU A 44 -1.11 -2.58 -1.95
N ALA A 45 -1.27 -3.85 -1.59
CA ALA A 45 -0.57 -4.95 -2.24
C ALA A 45 -0.91 -5.03 -3.72
N VAL A 46 -2.20 -5.04 -4.06
CA VAL A 46 -2.70 -5.08 -5.45
C VAL A 46 -2.20 -3.88 -6.25
N ALA A 47 -2.28 -2.66 -5.69
CA ALA A 47 -1.78 -1.45 -6.35
C ALA A 47 -0.27 -1.54 -6.64
N GLY A 48 0.52 -2.07 -5.70
CA GLY A 48 1.94 -2.30 -5.87
C GLY A 48 2.26 -3.30 -6.99
N GLU A 49 1.56 -4.43 -7.04
CA GLU A 49 1.75 -5.43 -8.11
C GLU A 49 1.38 -4.87 -9.48
N LEU A 50 0.25 -4.16 -9.59
CA LEU A 50 -0.17 -3.52 -10.85
C LEU A 50 0.84 -2.49 -11.34
N HIS A 51 1.44 -1.71 -10.44
CA HIS A 51 2.48 -0.74 -10.79
C HIS A 51 3.75 -1.41 -11.34
N GLU A 52 4.18 -2.52 -10.74
CA GLU A 52 5.32 -3.29 -11.25
C GLU A 52 5.01 -3.97 -12.59
N ILE A 53 3.82 -4.53 -12.76
CA ILE A 53 3.36 -5.07 -14.06
C ILE A 53 3.40 -3.96 -15.12
N ARG A 54 2.88 -2.77 -14.81
CA ARG A 54 2.91 -1.62 -15.73
C ARG A 54 4.34 -1.24 -16.13
N LYS A 55 5.28 -1.22 -15.18
CA LYS A 55 6.71 -0.95 -15.46
C LYS A 55 7.33 -2.01 -16.37
N GLN A 56 7.00 -3.28 -16.15
CA GLN A 56 7.51 -4.38 -16.98
C GLN A 56 6.96 -4.28 -18.42
N LEU A 57 5.67 -3.97 -18.57
CA LEU A 57 5.05 -3.76 -19.88
C LEU A 57 5.63 -2.55 -20.61
N SER A 58 5.90 -1.44 -19.90
CA SER A 58 6.49 -0.25 -20.52
C SER A 58 7.94 -0.45 -20.96
N ARG A 59 8.70 -1.37 -20.33
CA ARG A 59 10.09 -1.68 -20.69
C ARG A 59 10.20 -2.63 -21.89
N LYS A 60 9.13 -3.35 -22.22
CA LYS A 60 9.09 -4.33 -23.31
C LYS A 60 8.69 -3.71 -24.66
N ARG A 61 8.27 -2.45 -24.66
CA ARG A 61 7.88 -1.66 -25.83
C ARG A 61 9.05 -0.81 -26.30
#